data_AF-A0A0H4XQ67-F1
#
_entry.id   AF-A0A0H4XQ67-F1
#
_cell.length_a   1.000
_cell.length_b   1.000
_cell.length_c   1.000
_cell.angle_alpha   90.00
_cell.angle_beta   90.00
_cell.angle_gamma   90.00
#
_symmetry.space_group_name_H-M   'P 1'
#
loop_
_entity.id
_entity.type
_entity.pdbx_description
1 polymer ?
#
loop_
_entity_poly.entity_id
_entity_poly.type
_entity_poly.pdbx_seq_one_letter_code
_entity_poly.pdbx_strand_id
1 'polypeptide(L)'
;MATTRQRSAPPSFSQEEAADIIREATTRALSGKDPDRALTREDLLAMARELGVSETAVESVLSSRAGRDKAKRRLRTAYLGLVSHATSYTIVIGGLTLIDLFSGPSWWVQYPAIGWGMGLAFHAMGTVRAAVQQAERHRSE
;
A
#
# COMPACT_ATOMS: atom_id res chain seq x y z
N MET A 1 -14.61 66.04 -7.60
CA MET A 1 -13.61 64.96 -7.82
C MET A 1 -14.19 63.68 -7.25
N ALA A 2 -14.60 62.74 -8.11
CA ALA A 2 -15.17 61.45 -7.72
C ALA A 2 -14.06 60.40 -7.67
N THR A 3 -13.76 59.87 -6.48
CA THR A 3 -12.83 58.75 -6.32
C THR A 3 -13.56 57.46 -6.67
N THR A 4 -13.24 56.90 -7.84
CA THR A 4 -13.72 55.60 -8.28
C THR A 4 -13.08 54.52 -7.40
N ARG A 5 -13.87 53.93 -6.49
CA ARG A 5 -13.49 52.76 -5.69
C ARG A 5 -13.36 51.56 -6.64
N GLN A 6 -12.12 51.23 -7.02
CA GLN A 6 -11.78 50.03 -7.78
C GLN A 6 -12.18 48.80 -6.94
N ARG A 7 -13.27 48.12 -7.34
CA ARG A 7 -13.65 46.82 -6.75
C ARG A 7 -12.63 45.79 -7.21
N SER A 8 -11.68 45.45 -6.36
CA SER A 8 -10.82 44.29 -6.54
C SER A 8 -11.71 43.05 -6.76
N ALA A 9 -11.54 42.35 -7.88
CA ALA A 9 -12.20 41.08 -8.11
C ALA A 9 -11.87 40.12 -6.93
N PRO A 10 -12.83 39.28 -6.49
CA PRO A 10 -12.55 38.33 -5.42
C PRO A 10 -11.35 37.45 -5.79
N PRO A 11 -10.49 37.07 -4.82
CA PRO A 11 -9.38 36.17 -5.10
C PRO A 11 -9.93 34.87 -5.69
N SER A 12 -9.55 34.57 -6.93
CA SER A 12 -9.84 33.28 -7.56
C SER A 12 -8.76 32.29 -7.13
N PHE A 13 -9.18 31.21 -6.45
CA PHE A 13 -8.27 30.17 -6.01
C PHE A 13 -8.11 29.09 -7.09
N SER A 14 -6.90 28.56 -7.25
CA SER A 14 -6.71 27.36 -8.06
C SER A 14 -7.37 26.15 -7.40
N GLN A 15 -7.68 25.09 -8.16
CA GLN A 15 -8.28 23.88 -7.57
C GLN A 15 -7.35 23.22 -6.55
N GLU A 16 -6.05 23.21 -6.81
CA GLU A 16 -5.04 22.67 -5.90
C GLU A 16 -4.97 23.48 -4.60
N GLU A 17 -4.91 24.81 -4.71
CA GLU A 17 -4.87 25.71 -3.54
C GLU A 17 -6.15 25.64 -2.72
N ALA A 18 -7.33 25.61 -3.37
CA ALA A 18 -8.60 25.42 -2.68
C ALA A 18 -8.66 24.08 -1.94
N ALA A 19 -8.18 23.00 -2.57
CA ALA A 19 -8.14 21.67 -1.96
C ALA A 19 -7.20 21.62 -0.75
N ASP A 20 -6.04 22.26 -0.82
CA ASP A 20 -5.09 22.31 0.28
C ASP A 20 -5.59 23.16 1.45
N ILE A 21 -6.20 24.32 1.18
CA ILE A 21 -6.83 25.15 2.21
C ILE A 21 -7.97 24.38 2.91
N ILE A 22 -8.83 23.70 2.16
CA ILE A 22 -9.93 22.89 2.73
C ILE A 22 -9.38 21.73 3.55
N ARG A 23 -8.33 21.04 3.07
CA ARG A 23 -7.67 19.95 3.79
C ARG A 23 -7.14 20.44 5.12
N GLU A 24 -6.39 21.54 5.12
CA GLU A 24 -5.78 22.11 6.32
C GLU A 24 -6.83 22.58 7.32
N ALA A 25 -7.88 23.28 6.86
CA ALA A 25 -8.99 23.72 7.69
C ALA A 25 -9.74 22.53 8.31
N THR A 26 -10.00 21.48 7.53
CA THR A 26 -10.66 20.25 8.01
C THR A 26 -9.77 19.50 9.01
N THR A 27 -8.47 19.37 8.75
CA THR A 27 -7.53 18.75 9.69
C THR A 27 -7.51 19.48 11.02
N ARG A 28 -7.42 20.82 11.02
CA ARG A 28 -7.49 21.62 12.26
C ARG A 28 -8.81 21.45 13.02
N ALA A 29 -9.94 21.40 12.31
CA ALA A 29 -11.24 21.18 12.92
C ALA A 29 -11.37 19.79 13.56
N LEU A 30 -10.76 18.76 12.95
CA LEU A 30 -10.75 17.39 13.46
C LEU A 30 -9.76 17.20 14.63
N SER A 31 -8.64 17.93 14.66
CA SER A 31 -7.64 17.87 15.75
C SER A 31 -8.16 18.33 17.12
N GLY A 32 -9.33 19.00 17.18
CA GLY A 32 -9.99 19.37 18.44
C GLY A 32 -10.79 18.24 19.10
N LYS A 33 -10.99 17.10 18.42
CA LYS A 33 -11.58 15.88 18.99
C LYS A 33 -10.46 14.96 19.49
N ASP A 34 -10.77 14.17 20.52
CA ASP A 34 -9.85 13.20 21.13
C ASP A 34 -9.11 12.38 20.05
N PRO A 35 -7.78 12.56 19.90
CA PRO A 35 -7.00 11.94 18.83
C PRO A 35 -6.94 10.41 18.94
N ASP A 36 -7.20 9.85 20.13
CA ASP A 36 -7.19 8.40 20.36
C ASP A 36 -8.56 7.75 20.16
N ARG A 37 -9.63 8.55 19.98
CA ARG A 37 -10.95 8.02 19.66
C ARG A 37 -11.01 7.58 18.20
N ALA A 38 -11.00 6.27 17.99
CA ALA A 38 -11.30 5.69 16.69
C ALA A 38 -12.72 6.09 16.22
N LEU A 39 -12.80 6.81 15.10
CA LEU A 39 -14.06 7.14 14.45
C LEU A 39 -14.62 5.91 13.74
N THR A 40 -15.89 5.59 13.95
CA THR A 40 -16.55 4.50 13.23
C THR A 40 -16.96 4.93 11.82
N ARG A 41 -17.39 3.96 10.99
CA ARG A 41 -17.92 4.26 9.65
C ARG A 41 -19.16 5.15 9.74
N GLU A 42 -20.03 4.90 10.72
CA GLU A 42 -21.23 5.69 10.95
C GLU A 42 -20.90 7.14 11.33
N ASP A 43 -19.92 7.33 12.23
CA ASP A 43 -19.45 8.65 12.64
C ASP A 43 -18.90 9.46 11.44
N LEU A 44 -18.17 8.80 10.54
CA LEU A 44 -17.63 9.44 9.33
C LEU A 44 -18.72 9.87 8.34
N LEU A 45 -19.74 9.03 8.13
CA LEU A 45 -20.86 9.35 7.25
C LEU A 45 -21.72 10.50 7.80
N ALA A 46 -21.94 10.52 9.13
CA ALA A 46 -22.63 11.61 9.79
C ALA A 46 -21.90 12.96 9.59
N MET A 47 -20.58 12.99 9.78
CA MET A 47 -19.78 14.19 9.53
C MET A 47 -19.78 14.60 8.05
N ALA A 48 -19.74 13.64 7.12
CA ALA A 48 -19.83 13.94 5.70
C ALA A 48 -21.14 14.65 5.35
N ARG A 49 -22.26 14.17 5.92
CA ARG A 49 -23.57 14.78 5.76
C ARG A 49 -23.63 16.19 6.33
N GLU A 50 -23.04 16.44 7.50
CA GLU A 50 -22.93 17.78 8.10
C GLU A 50 -22.14 18.75 7.21
N LEU A 51 -21.11 18.26 6.53
CA LEU A 51 -20.28 19.04 5.60
C LEU A 51 -20.89 19.16 4.19
N GLY A 52 -22.08 18.60 3.95
CA GLY A 52 -22.74 18.61 2.65
C GLY A 52 -22.09 17.68 1.60
N VAL A 53 -21.23 16.76 2.01
CA VAL A 53 -20.63 15.73 1.14
C VAL A 53 -21.57 14.54 1.08
N SER A 54 -21.82 14.00 -0.13
CA SER A 54 -22.71 12.85 -0.27
C SER A 54 -22.11 11.58 0.35
N GLU A 55 -22.92 10.84 1.10
CA GLU A 55 -22.53 9.57 1.72
C GLU A 55 -22.03 8.55 0.67
N THR A 56 -22.62 8.55 -0.53
CA THR A 56 -22.21 7.70 -1.64
C THR A 56 -20.83 8.04 -2.19
N ALA A 57 -20.45 9.33 -2.21
CA ALA A 57 -19.10 9.74 -2.60
C ALA A 57 -18.06 9.36 -1.54
N VAL A 58 -18.42 9.41 -0.24
CA VAL A 58 -17.53 8.93 0.82
C VAL A 58 -17.36 7.42 0.74
N GLU A 59 -18.43 6.67 0.51
CA GLU A 59 -18.37 5.20 0.43
C GLU A 59 -17.56 4.70 -0.77
N SER A 60 -17.62 5.38 -1.92
CA SER A 60 -16.79 5.04 -3.08
C SER A 60 -15.29 5.27 -2.77
N VAL A 61 -14.96 6.30 -2.00
CA VAL A 61 -13.59 6.56 -1.53
C VAL A 61 -13.15 5.54 -0.48
N LEU A 62 -14.02 5.13 0.44
CA LEU A 62 -13.72 4.11 1.44
C LEU A 62 -13.49 2.75 0.81
N SER A 63 -14.37 2.32 -0.10
CA SER A 63 -14.25 1.05 -0.81
C SER A 63 -12.99 0.98 -1.69
N SER A 64 -12.67 2.06 -2.41
CA SER A 64 -11.43 2.15 -3.19
C SER A 64 -10.17 2.13 -2.30
N ARG A 65 -10.19 2.78 -1.13
CA ARG A 65 -9.10 2.69 -0.14
C ARG A 65 -8.94 1.29 0.43
N ALA A 66 -10.05 0.67 0.86
CA ALA A 66 -10.05 -0.68 1.41
C ALA A 66 -9.52 -1.72 0.41
N GLY A 67 -9.88 -1.58 -0.88
CA GLY A 67 -9.34 -2.41 -1.96
C GLY A 67 -7.83 -2.27 -2.10
N ARG A 68 -7.31 -1.03 -2.13
CA ARG A 68 -5.87 -0.75 -2.22
C ARG A 68 -5.10 -1.28 -1.01
N ASP A 69 -5.62 -1.11 0.20
CA ASP A 69 -4.97 -1.59 1.42
C ASP A 69 -4.92 -3.11 1.49
N LYS A 70 -6.01 -3.80 1.09
CA LYS A 70 -6.03 -5.26 0.97
C LYS A 70 -5.00 -5.74 -0.06
N ALA A 71 -4.89 -5.09 -1.20
CA ALA A 71 -3.94 -5.45 -2.24
C ALA A 71 -2.49 -5.28 -1.76
N LYS A 72 -2.16 -4.13 -1.13
CA LYS A 72 -0.85 -3.89 -0.50
C LYS A 72 -0.52 -4.92 0.57
N ARG A 73 -1.48 -5.25 1.44
CA ARG A 73 -1.30 -6.29 2.48
C ARG A 73 -1.02 -7.65 1.86
N ARG A 74 -1.75 -8.04 0.81
CA ARG A 74 -1.55 -9.30 0.09
C ARG A 74 -0.15 -9.40 -0.51
N LEU A 75 0.34 -8.35 -1.17
CA LEU A 75 1.71 -8.31 -1.67
C LEU A 75 2.75 -8.43 -0.56
N ARG A 76 2.57 -7.68 0.53
CA ARG A 76 3.48 -7.73 1.69
C ARG A 76 3.55 -9.14 2.28
N THR A 77 2.41 -9.80 2.50
CA THR A 77 2.37 -11.17 3.02
C THR A 77 3.02 -12.15 2.05
N ALA A 78 2.77 -12.04 0.74
CA ALA A 78 3.38 -12.90 -0.27
C ALA A 78 4.92 -12.72 -0.33
N TYR A 79 5.40 -11.48 -0.21
CA TYR A 79 6.83 -11.18 -0.18
C TYR A 79 7.51 -11.75 1.07
N LEU A 80 6.89 -11.57 2.25
CA LEU A 80 7.40 -12.15 3.50
C LEU A 80 7.44 -13.68 3.44
N GLY A 81 6.42 -14.30 2.83
CA GLY A 81 6.41 -15.75 2.56
C GLY A 81 7.60 -16.18 1.70
N LEU A 82 7.86 -15.46 0.60
CA LEU A 82 8.99 -15.74 -0.30
C LEU A 82 10.34 -15.57 0.41
N VAL A 83 10.53 -14.48 1.16
CA VAL A 83 11.78 -14.24 1.92
C VAL A 83 12.02 -15.35 2.95
N SER A 84 10.98 -15.80 3.64
CA SER A 84 11.08 -16.92 4.59
C SER A 84 11.60 -18.19 3.90
N HIS A 85 10.98 -18.59 2.78
CA HIS A 85 11.40 -19.78 2.03
C HIS A 85 12.82 -19.63 1.46
N ALA A 86 13.18 -18.46 0.92
CA ALA A 86 14.51 -18.19 0.42
C ALA A 86 15.58 -18.24 1.52
N THR A 87 15.25 -17.76 2.72
CA THR A 87 16.13 -17.81 3.89
C THR A 87 16.35 -19.25 4.33
N SER A 88 15.27 -20.03 4.49
CA SER A 88 15.37 -21.46 4.82
C SER A 88 16.17 -22.23 3.77
N TYR A 89 15.92 -21.99 2.48
CA TYR A 89 16.68 -22.59 1.39
C TYR A 89 18.17 -22.27 1.51
N THR A 90 18.53 -21.01 1.71
CA THR A 90 19.93 -20.57 1.81
C THR A 90 20.64 -21.20 3.00
N ILE A 91 19.99 -21.23 4.18
CA ILE A 91 20.57 -21.82 5.39
C ILE A 91 20.77 -23.33 5.21
N VAL A 92 19.74 -24.05 4.74
CA VAL A 92 19.80 -25.50 4.61
C VAL A 92 20.78 -25.91 3.52
N ILE A 93 20.66 -25.35 2.32
CA ILE A 93 21.57 -25.71 1.21
C ILE A 93 22.99 -25.26 1.51
N GLY A 94 23.20 -24.10 2.13
CA GLY A 94 24.52 -23.67 2.58
C GLY A 94 25.13 -24.65 3.58
N GLY A 95 24.37 -25.10 4.58
CA GLY A 95 24.81 -26.12 5.54
C GLY A 95 25.13 -27.46 4.87
N LEU A 96 24.27 -27.96 3.98
CA LEU A 96 24.52 -29.19 3.23
C LEU A 96 25.75 -29.06 2.31
N THR A 97 25.98 -27.88 1.72
CA THR A 97 27.15 -27.62 0.87
C THR A 97 28.44 -27.73 1.69
N LEU A 98 28.44 -27.18 2.92
CA LEU A 98 29.59 -27.33 3.82
C LEU A 98 29.82 -28.80 4.18
N ILE A 99 28.76 -29.53 4.53
CA ILE A 99 28.86 -30.97 4.85
C ILE A 99 29.42 -31.74 3.66
N ASP A 100 28.88 -31.53 2.45
CA ASP A 100 29.32 -32.21 1.23
C ASP A 100 30.81 -31.96 0.96
N LEU A 101 31.25 -30.70 1.08
CA LEU A 101 32.64 -30.30 0.88
C LEU A 101 33.62 -30.96 1.87
N PHE A 102 33.20 -31.14 3.14
CA PHE A 102 34.04 -31.77 4.17
C PHE A 102 33.93 -33.30 4.21
N SER A 103 32.94 -33.90 3.53
CA SER A 103 32.68 -35.35 3.58
C SER A 103 33.47 -36.18 2.57
N GLY A 104 34.20 -35.56 1.64
CA GLY A 104 35.03 -36.22 0.63
C GLY A 104 34.66 -35.86 -0.80
N PRO A 105 35.07 -36.64 -1.83
CA PRO A 105 34.87 -36.32 -3.25
C PRO A 105 33.42 -36.51 -3.74
N SER A 106 32.45 -36.36 -2.85
CA SER A 106 31.03 -36.45 -3.20
C SER A 106 30.52 -35.08 -3.60
N TRP A 107 29.60 -35.07 -4.56
CA TRP A 107 28.80 -33.90 -4.91
C TRP A 107 27.38 -34.43 -4.93
N TRP A 108 26.70 -34.40 -3.79
CA TRP A 108 25.29 -34.82 -3.69
C TRP A 108 24.37 -33.65 -3.34
N VAL A 109 24.91 -32.52 -2.87
CA VAL A 109 24.12 -31.33 -2.49
C VAL A 109 23.32 -30.76 -3.65
N GLN A 110 23.71 -31.01 -4.91
CA GLN A 110 22.98 -30.55 -6.09
C GLN A 110 21.57 -31.13 -6.17
N TYR A 111 21.32 -32.36 -5.71
CA TYR A 111 19.98 -32.95 -5.79
C TYR A 111 18.96 -32.23 -4.91
N PRO A 112 19.18 -32.01 -3.59
CA PRO A 112 18.27 -31.21 -2.78
C PRO A 112 18.27 -29.74 -3.21
N ALA A 113 19.41 -29.16 -3.62
CA ALA A 113 19.46 -27.79 -4.10
C ALA A 113 18.57 -27.57 -5.32
N ILE A 114 18.64 -28.44 -6.33
CA ILE A 114 17.80 -28.35 -7.53
C ILE A 114 16.33 -28.60 -7.18
N GLY A 115 16.03 -29.68 -6.44
CA GLY A 115 14.66 -30.06 -6.09
C GLY A 115 13.93 -28.96 -5.30
N TRP A 116 14.55 -28.45 -4.24
CA TRP A 116 13.95 -27.38 -3.43
C TRP A 116 14.03 -26.02 -4.12
N GLY A 117 15.09 -25.76 -4.89
CA GLY A 117 15.28 -24.52 -5.65
C GLY A 117 14.18 -24.32 -6.68
N MET A 118 13.70 -25.39 -7.32
CA MET A 118 12.55 -25.34 -8.22
C MET A 118 11.28 -24.88 -7.48
N GLY A 119 11.00 -25.42 -6.29
CA GLY A 119 9.86 -25.00 -5.48
C GLY A 119 9.89 -23.51 -5.12
N LEU A 120 11.08 -23.01 -4.75
CA LEU A 120 11.30 -21.59 -4.49
C LEU A 120 11.09 -20.74 -5.75
N ALA A 121 11.58 -21.19 -6.91
CA ALA A 121 11.42 -20.50 -8.19
C ALA A 121 9.94 -20.37 -8.59
N PHE A 122 9.14 -21.43 -8.44
CA PHE A 122 7.70 -21.37 -8.70
C PHE A 122 6.98 -20.40 -7.76
N HIS A 123 7.34 -20.38 -6.48
CA HIS A 123 6.76 -19.44 -5.52
C HIS A 123 7.11 -17.99 -5.88
N ALA A 124 8.38 -17.74 -6.21
CA ALA A 124 8.85 -16.42 -6.65
C ALA A 124 8.11 -15.93 -7.90
N MET A 125 7.94 -16.81 -8.90
CA MET A 125 7.21 -16.48 -10.12
C MET A 125 5.74 -16.12 -9.85
N GLY A 126 5.07 -16.83 -8.93
CA GLY A 126 3.71 -16.48 -8.50
C GLY A 126 3.64 -15.10 -7.85
N THR A 127 4.57 -14.78 -6.94
CA THR A 127 4.64 -13.48 -6.26
C THR A 127 4.95 -12.34 -7.22
N VAL A 128 5.90 -12.52 -8.14
CA VAL A 128 6.27 -11.51 -9.14
C VAL A 128 5.13 -11.25 -10.12
N ARG A 129 4.47 -12.30 -10.63
CA ARG A 129 3.30 -12.14 -11.52
C ARG A 129 2.18 -11.35 -10.85
N ALA A 130 1.89 -11.63 -9.57
CA ALA A 130 0.89 -10.88 -8.81
C ALA A 130 1.29 -9.40 -8.64
N ALA A 131 2.58 -9.11 -8.42
CA ALA A 131 3.08 -7.76 -8.32
C ALA A 131 3.00 -6.99 -9.65
N VAL A 132 3.38 -7.63 -10.77
CA VAL A 132 3.31 -7.04 -12.12
C VAL A 132 1.87 -6.73 -12.51
N GLN A 133 0.94 -7.67 -12.31
CA GLN A 133 -0.48 -7.46 -12.58
C GLN A 133 -1.06 -6.28 -11.78
N GLN A 134 -0.58 -6.07 -10.55
CA GLN A 134 -1.02 -4.95 -9.74
C GLN A 134 -0.41 -3.62 -10.21
N ALA A 135 0.84 -3.61 -10.68
CA ALA A 135 1.48 -2.43 -11.26
C ALA A 135 0.82 -1.99 -12.57
N GLU A 136 0.41 -2.95 -13.41
CA GLU A 136 -0.31 -2.66 -14.66
C GLU A 136 -1.69 -2.05 -14.39
N ARG A 137 -2.44 -2.58 -13.41
CA ARG A 137 -3.74 -2.01 -13.00
C ARG A 137 -3.64 -0.56 -12.54
N HIS A 138 -2.59 -0.20 -11.81
CA HIS A 138 -2.36 1.18 -11.37
C HIS A 138 -1.89 2.14 -12.47
N ARG A 139 -1.40 1.64 -13.61
CA ARG A 139 -1.02 2.49 -14.76
C ARG A 139 -2.20 2.81 -15.68
N SER A 140 -3.25 2.00 -15.64
CA SER A 140 -4.47 2.15 -16.45
C SER A 140 -5.58 2.97 -15.79
N GLU A 141 -5.43 3.31 -14.51
CA GLU A 141 -6.31 4.20 -13.73
C GLU A 141 -5.77 5.64 -13.73
#